data_AF-A0A1Y2HLS7-F1
#
_entry.id   AF-A0A1Y2HLS7-F1
#
_cell.length_a   1.000
_cell.length_b   1.000
_cell.length_c   1.000
_cell.angle_alpha   90.00
_cell.angle_beta   90.00
_cell.angle_gamma   90.00
#
_symmetry.space_group_name_H-M   'P 1'
#
loop_
_entity.id
_entity.type
_entity.pdbx_description
1 polymer ?
#
loop_
_entity_poly.entity_id
_entity_poly.type
_entity_poly.pdbx_seq_one_letter_code
_entity_poly.pdbx_strand_id
1 'polypeptide(L)'
;MLAPPPPAYTASTSSSTASLTNAASSSTTACPYPTRPVAMIAMHSHDTFRIFGLGDEPLRELTAAILAAWPKGIQRTKWSGGIDGRSPRHYKIQLHGFPFLGQADEAVPSRRLLASLLRTMLALGWRLMVTADISRVNWDKDVLIFLPMAAPFRTANVFSMSFNRHDRLRVIDAPDEALGVIDEAVRRGWAQGVQERGVYCGAVEYKLRGNPWFTQFTFEFMSMRLLMAGIVADLHAIGYSVYASVDVSSISDGKGIDSWVIVKDVDKLPPIEPMGPPSPVASPNAAMFGGGAGGNAG
;
A
#
# COMPACT_ATOMS: atom_id res chain seq x y z
N MET A 1 2.37 50.36 -8.70
CA MET A 1 2.50 49.73 -10.03
C MET A 1 1.89 48.34 -9.94
N LEU A 2 0.70 48.18 -10.53
CA LEU A 2 -0.06 46.92 -10.59
C LEU A 2 0.15 46.30 -11.98
N ALA A 3 0.43 45.01 -12.04
CA ALA A 3 0.63 44.28 -13.30
C ALA A 3 -0.70 44.17 -14.10
N PRO A 4 -0.66 44.19 -15.44
CA PRO A 4 -1.87 44.08 -16.26
C PRO A 4 -2.43 42.65 -16.29
N PRO A 5 -3.74 42.48 -16.50
CA PRO A 5 -4.38 41.17 -16.56
C PRO A 5 -4.02 40.40 -17.85
N PRO A 6 -4.10 39.06 -17.83
CA PRO A 6 -3.79 38.22 -18.99
C PRO A 6 -4.88 38.33 -20.09
N PRO A 7 -4.52 38.09 -21.37
CA PRO A 7 -5.45 38.23 -22.50
C PRO A 7 -6.52 37.13 -22.54
N ALA A 8 -7.71 37.50 -23.02
CA ALA A 8 -8.86 36.62 -23.18
C ALA A 8 -8.66 35.62 -24.34
N TYR A 9 -8.99 34.35 -24.08
CA TYR A 9 -8.99 33.29 -25.08
C TYR A 9 -10.18 33.46 -26.04
N THR A 10 -9.92 33.68 -27.32
CA THR A 10 -10.95 33.70 -28.37
C THR A 10 -11.29 32.27 -28.79
N ALA A 11 -12.56 31.88 -28.63
CA ALA A 11 -13.09 30.62 -29.14
C ALA A 11 -13.27 30.73 -30.66
N SER A 12 -12.58 29.89 -31.43
CA SER A 12 -12.82 29.73 -32.86
C SER A 12 -13.91 28.69 -33.10
N THR A 13 -15.05 29.17 -33.59
CA THR A 13 -16.17 28.35 -34.07
C THR A 13 -15.87 27.90 -35.50
N SER A 14 -15.75 26.59 -35.74
CA SER A 14 -15.79 26.02 -37.09
C SER A 14 -16.96 25.04 -37.19
N SER A 15 -17.97 25.46 -37.94
CA SER A 15 -19.16 24.67 -38.30
C SER A 15 -18.81 23.71 -39.45
N SER A 16 -19.03 22.42 -39.28
CA SER A 16 -19.08 21.46 -40.39
C SER A 16 -20.23 20.49 -40.21
N THR A 17 -21.23 20.63 -41.06
CA THR A 17 -22.38 19.74 -41.24
C THR A 17 -21.93 18.41 -41.85
N ALA A 18 -22.19 17.29 -41.15
CA ALA A 18 -22.17 15.95 -41.75
C ALA A 18 -23.28 15.09 -41.15
N SER A 19 -23.95 14.38 -42.06
CA SER A 19 -25.25 13.74 -41.95
C SER A 19 -25.34 12.60 -40.93
N LEU A 20 -26.48 12.52 -40.25
CA LEU A 20 -26.86 11.45 -39.34
C LEU A 20 -27.34 10.22 -40.11
N THR A 21 -26.57 9.14 -40.09
CA THR A 21 -27.07 7.78 -40.31
C THR A 21 -26.91 6.99 -39.02
N ASN A 22 -28.04 6.60 -38.42
CA ASN A 22 -28.12 5.79 -37.22
C ASN A 22 -27.56 4.39 -37.49
N ALA A 23 -26.35 4.11 -37.00
CA ALA A 23 -25.90 2.75 -36.73
C ALA A 23 -25.87 2.58 -35.21
N ALA A 24 -26.69 1.66 -34.71
CA ALA A 24 -26.71 1.29 -33.30
C ALA A 24 -25.32 0.78 -32.87
N SER A 25 -24.54 1.64 -32.23
CA SER A 25 -23.27 1.27 -31.63
C SER A 25 -23.57 0.53 -30.33
N SER A 26 -23.37 -0.78 -30.38
CA SER A 26 -23.24 -1.62 -29.19
C SER A 26 -22.10 -1.06 -28.32
N SER A 27 -22.47 -0.49 -27.18
CA SER A 27 -21.52 0.01 -26.18
C SER A 27 -20.75 -1.17 -25.59
N THR A 28 -19.63 -1.50 -26.23
CA THR A 28 -18.67 -2.44 -25.68
C THR A 28 -18.07 -1.77 -24.45
N THR A 29 -18.55 -2.15 -23.27
CA THR A 29 -18.04 -1.61 -22.01
C THR A 29 -16.59 -2.10 -21.90
N ALA A 30 -15.64 -1.17 -22.05
CA ALA A 30 -14.22 -1.48 -21.97
C ALA A 30 -13.91 -2.19 -20.65
N CYS A 31 -13.10 -3.25 -20.73
CA CYS A 31 -12.66 -4.00 -19.57
C CYS A 31 -11.92 -3.04 -18.62
N PRO A 32 -12.41 -2.77 -17.39
CA PRO A 32 -11.83 -1.76 -16.51
C PRO A 32 -10.50 -2.21 -15.87
N TYR A 33 -9.95 -3.35 -16.30
CA TYR A 33 -8.75 -3.93 -15.72
C TYR A 33 -7.51 -3.46 -16.48
N PRO A 34 -6.39 -3.25 -15.78
CA PRO A 34 -5.10 -3.11 -16.43
C PRO A 34 -4.87 -4.32 -17.35
N THR A 35 -4.49 -4.09 -18.59
CA THR A 35 -4.10 -5.13 -19.56
C THR A 35 -2.78 -5.81 -19.22
N ARG A 36 -2.26 -5.52 -18.03
CA ARG A 36 -0.95 -5.89 -17.51
C ARG A 36 -1.11 -6.47 -16.10
N PRO A 37 -0.27 -7.44 -15.70
CA PRO A 37 -0.30 -7.99 -14.36
C PRO A 37 0.05 -6.89 -13.35
N VAL A 38 -0.96 -6.47 -12.59
CA VAL A 38 -0.85 -5.50 -11.49
C VAL A 38 -1.61 -6.07 -10.32
N ALA A 39 -0.97 -6.13 -9.15
CA ALA A 39 -1.67 -6.45 -7.92
C ALA A 39 -1.85 -5.18 -7.10
N MET A 40 -2.98 -5.09 -6.41
CA MET A 40 -3.26 -3.98 -5.50
C MET A 40 -3.85 -4.52 -4.20
N ILE A 41 -3.37 -4.00 -3.09
CA ILE A 41 -3.92 -4.27 -1.76
C ILE A 41 -4.39 -2.95 -1.17
N ALA A 42 -5.67 -2.85 -0.87
CA ALA A 42 -6.27 -1.69 -0.22
C ALA A 42 -6.75 -2.07 1.19
N MET A 43 -6.36 -1.28 2.18
CA MET A 43 -6.93 -1.37 3.53
C MET A 43 -8.24 -0.57 3.55
N HIS A 44 -9.33 -1.18 4.02
CA HIS A 44 -10.66 -0.60 3.93
C HIS A 44 -11.39 -0.64 5.28
N SER A 45 -12.02 0.49 5.63
CA SER A 45 -12.66 0.68 6.93
C SER A 45 -11.64 0.41 8.05
N HIS A 46 -11.94 -0.49 8.98
CA HIS A 46 -11.09 -0.76 10.15
C HIS A 46 -10.46 -2.16 10.15
N ASP A 47 -10.95 -3.09 9.32
CA ASP A 47 -10.69 -4.54 9.47
C ASP A 47 -10.54 -5.33 8.17
N THR A 48 -10.76 -4.71 7.01
CA THR A 48 -10.88 -5.43 5.74
C THR A 48 -9.77 -5.08 4.74
N PHE A 49 -9.04 -6.08 4.26
CA PHE A 49 -8.24 -5.95 3.04
C PHE A 49 -9.10 -6.22 1.79
N ARG A 50 -8.89 -5.43 0.74
CA ARG A 50 -9.38 -5.69 -0.61
C ARG A 50 -8.19 -5.90 -1.53
N ILE A 51 -8.14 -7.06 -2.17
CA ILE A 51 -6.99 -7.50 -2.97
C ILE A 51 -7.43 -7.69 -4.41
N PHE A 52 -6.69 -7.11 -5.34
CA PHE A 52 -6.93 -7.13 -6.77
C PHE A 52 -5.74 -7.76 -7.49
N GLY A 53 -6.00 -8.44 -8.61
CA GLY A 53 -4.95 -8.88 -9.55
C GLY A 53 -4.06 -10.02 -9.08
N LEU A 54 -4.38 -10.68 -7.97
CA LEU A 54 -3.71 -11.92 -7.54
C LEU A 54 -4.54 -13.16 -7.90
N GLY A 55 -3.85 -14.22 -8.33
CA GLY A 55 -4.43 -15.55 -8.53
C GLY A 55 -4.57 -16.32 -7.21
N ASP A 56 -5.20 -17.50 -7.28
CA ASP A 56 -5.58 -18.28 -6.10
C ASP A 56 -4.39 -18.73 -5.24
N GLU A 57 -3.27 -19.12 -5.85
CA GLU A 57 -2.07 -19.56 -5.12
C GLU A 57 -1.41 -18.41 -4.33
N PRO A 58 -1.05 -17.26 -4.93
CA PRO A 58 -0.59 -16.10 -4.16
C PRO A 58 -1.57 -15.64 -3.08
N LEU A 59 -2.89 -15.70 -3.35
CA LEU A 59 -3.91 -15.35 -2.37
C LEU A 59 -3.93 -16.30 -1.17
N ARG A 60 -3.75 -17.60 -1.39
CA ARG A 60 -3.68 -18.61 -0.33
C ARG A 60 -2.49 -18.37 0.59
N GLU A 61 -1.30 -18.14 0.02
CA GLU A 61 -0.08 -17.86 0.78
C GLU A 61 -0.18 -16.54 1.55
N LEU A 62 -0.69 -15.49 0.91
CA LEU A 62 -0.92 -14.21 1.56
C LEU A 62 -1.94 -14.32 2.71
N THR A 63 -3.02 -15.08 2.52
CA THR A 63 -4.04 -15.33 3.55
C THR A 63 -3.43 -16.09 4.74
N ALA A 64 -2.59 -17.09 4.50
CA ALA A 64 -1.89 -17.82 5.55
C ALA A 64 -0.93 -16.92 6.33
N ALA A 65 -0.19 -16.05 5.65
CA ALA A 65 0.71 -15.09 6.29
C ALA A 65 -0.04 -14.05 7.15
N ILE A 66 -1.21 -13.59 6.69
CA ILE A 66 -2.09 -12.70 7.46
C ILE A 66 -2.60 -13.41 8.71
N LEU A 67 -3.07 -14.65 8.59
CA LEU A 67 -3.56 -15.43 9.72
C LEU A 67 -2.46 -15.66 10.77
N ALA A 68 -1.23 -15.93 10.33
CA ALA A 68 -0.09 -16.12 11.24
C ALA A 68 0.33 -14.82 11.94
N ALA A 69 0.23 -13.67 11.28
CA ALA A 69 0.69 -12.39 11.81
C ALA A 69 -0.36 -11.66 12.65
N TRP A 70 -1.65 -11.97 12.48
CA TRP A 70 -2.75 -11.28 13.15
C TRP A 70 -3.36 -12.14 14.28
N PRO A 71 -3.09 -11.82 15.57
CA PRO A 71 -3.46 -12.69 16.69
C PRO A 71 -4.96 -12.95 16.86
N LYS A 72 -5.81 -12.00 16.42
CA LYS A 72 -7.27 -12.13 16.53
C LYS A 72 -7.87 -12.98 15.41
N GLY A 73 -7.09 -13.30 14.37
CA GLY A 73 -7.49 -14.16 13.27
C GLY A 73 -8.39 -13.51 12.22
N ILE A 74 -8.74 -14.32 11.21
CA ILE A 74 -9.56 -13.91 10.07
C ILE A 74 -11.02 -14.23 10.36
N GLN A 75 -11.90 -13.23 10.27
CA GLN A 75 -13.34 -13.40 10.45
C GLN A 75 -13.98 -14.03 9.21
N ARG A 76 -13.61 -13.55 8.01
CA ARG A 76 -14.23 -14.01 6.76
C ARG A 76 -13.36 -13.71 5.55
N THR A 77 -13.35 -14.62 4.57
CA THR A 77 -12.86 -14.35 3.23
C THR A 77 -13.94 -14.56 2.18
N LYS A 78 -13.92 -13.79 1.10
CA LYS A 78 -14.79 -14.01 -0.07
C LYS A 78 -14.31 -13.27 -1.30
N TRP A 79 -14.63 -13.79 -2.48
CA TRP A 79 -14.64 -13.00 -3.71
C TRP A 79 -15.81 -12.02 -3.71
N SER A 80 -15.62 -10.83 -4.27
CA SER A 80 -16.64 -9.78 -4.38
C SER A 80 -16.40 -8.93 -5.63
N GLY A 81 -17.44 -8.25 -6.10
CA GLY A 81 -17.40 -7.47 -7.35
C GLY A 81 -17.32 -8.33 -8.61
N GLY A 82 -17.39 -7.67 -9.77
CA GLY A 82 -17.30 -8.28 -11.09
C GLY A 82 -18.58 -8.94 -11.61
N ILE A 83 -19.61 -9.07 -10.78
CA ILE A 83 -20.88 -9.73 -11.14
C ILE A 83 -21.79 -8.79 -11.95
N ASP A 84 -21.81 -7.51 -11.60
CA ASP A 84 -22.71 -6.50 -12.16
C ASP A 84 -22.03 -5.57 -13.18
N GLY A 85 -20.74 -5.79 -13.46
CA GLY A 85 -19.92 -4.91 -14.30
C GLY A 85 -19.64 -3.52 -13.73
N ARG A 86 -20.16 -3.18 -12.54
CA ARG A 86 -20.01 -1.85 -11.91
C ARG A 86 -18.83 -1.79 -10.98
N SER A 87 -18.48 -2.90 -10.34
CA SER A 87 -17.36 -2.99 -9.42
C SER A 87 -16.32 -4.00 -9.91
N PRO A 88 -15.01 -3.69 -9.85
CA PRO A 88 -13.97 -4.66 -10.19
C PRO A 88 -13.99 -5.85 -9.23
N ARG A 89 -13.72 -7.05 -9.77
CA ARG A 89 -13.58 -8.29 -9.00
C ARG A 89 -12.36 -8.18 -8.08
N HIS A 90 -12.55 -8.53 -6.82
CA HIS A 90 -11.52 -8.50 -5.79
C HIS A 90 -11.76 -9.56 -4.73
N TYR A 91 -10.68 -9.96 -4.06
CA TYR A 91 -10.73 -10.84 -2.91
C TYR A 91 -10.76 -10.01 -1.63
N LYS A 92 -11.74 -10.28 -0.76
CA LYS A 92 -11.91 -9.61 0.53
C LYS A 92 -11.43 -10.53 1.63
N ILE A 93 -10.58 -10.00 2.52
CA ILE A 93 -10.18 -10.65 3.77
C ILE A 93 -10.59 -9.71 4.90
N GLN A 94 -11.54 -10.14 5.72
CA GLN A 94 -12.02 -9.41 6.89
C GLN A 94 -11.43 -10.04 8.15
N LEU A 95 -10.81 -9.21 8.99
CA LEU A 95 -10.11 -9.61 10.21
C LEU A 95 -11.00 -9.39 11.44
N HIS A 96 -10.77 -10.15 12.52
CA HIS A 96 -11.33 -9.79 13.82
C HIS A 96 -10.58 -8.60 14.42
N GLY A 97 -11.28 -7.74 15.16
CA GLY A 97 -10.69 -6.52 15.75
C GLY A 97 -10.64 -5.36 14.77
N PHE A 98 -9.74 -4.40 15.02
CA PHE A 98 -9.65 -3.14 14.28
C PHE A 98 -8.20 -2.81 13.89
N PRO A 99 -7.53 -3.68 13.09
CA PRO A 99 -6.13 -3.51 12.71
C PRO A 99 -5.83 -2.14 12.07
N PHE A 100 -6.77 -1.57 11.32
CA PHE A 100 -6.60 -0.27 10.64
C PHE A 100 -7.14 0.92 11.43
N LEU A 101 -7.63 0.70 12.65
CA LEU A 101 -7.61 1.71 13.69
C LEU A 101 -6.24 1.70 14.38
N GLY A 102 -5.72 0.49 14.66
CA GLY A 102 -4.32 0.28 15.06
C GLY A 102 -3.94 1.01 16.34
N GLN A 103 -4.83 0.98 17.33
CA GLN A 103 -4.68 1.63 18.63
C GLN A 103 -4.43 0.60 19.73
N ALA A 104 -3.92 1.07 20.88
CA ALA A 104 -3.71 0.27 22.08
C ALA A 104 -2.96 -1.06 21.83
N ASP A 105 -3.51 -2.19 22.27
CA ASP A 105 -2.93 -3.53 22.16
C ASP A 105 -2.85 -4.04 20.72
N GLU A 106 -3.62 -3.47 19.79
CA GLU A 106 -3.59 -3.80 18.37
C GLU A 106 -2.55 -3.00 17.57
N ALA A 107 -2.02 -1.90 18.14
CA ALA A 107 -1.12 -1.00 17.41
C ALA A 107 0.12 -1.71 16.87
N VAL A 108 0.77 -2.54 17.70
CA VAL A 108 1.99 -3.30 17.32
C VAL A 108 1.64 -4.47 16.38
N PRO A 109 0.65 -5.34 16.69
CA PRO A 109 0.18 -6.37 15.76
C PRO A 109 -0.17 -5.86 14.36
N SER A 110 -0.76 -4.67 14.23
CA SER A 110 -1.10 -4.10 12.92
C SER A 110 0.12 -3.79 12.05
N ARG A 111 1.20 -3.27 12.65
CA ARG A 111 2.44 -2.98 11.92
C ARG A 111 3.22 -4.25 11.60
N ARG A 112 3.21 -5.22 12.52
CA ARG A 112 3.71 -6.58 12.26
C ARG A 112 2.97 -7.24 11.10
N LEU A 113 1.65 -7.08 11.04
CA LEU A 113 0.82 -7.55 9.93
C LEU A 113 1.23 -6.90 8.60
N LEU A 114 1.45 -5.59 8.57
CA LEU A 114 1.94 -4.89 7.37
C LEU A 114 3.32 -5.42 6.92
N ALA A 115 4.27 -5.56 7.84
CA ALA A 115 5.60 -6.10 7.55
C ALA A 115 5.51 -7.54 7.00
N SER A 116 4.69 -8.40 7.62
CA SER A 116 4.44 -9.77 7.16
C SER A 116 3.81 -9.82 5.76
N LEU A 117 2.87 -8.92 5.48
CA LEU A 117 2.24 -8.78 4.17
C LEU A 117 3.25 -8.41 3.08
N LEU A 118 4.06 -7.37 3.31
CA LEU A 118 5.08 -6.94 2.33
C LEU A 118 6.17 -7.99 2.13
N ARG A 119 6.62 -8.65 3.20
CA ARG A 119 7.54 -9.80 3.14
C ARG A 119 6.97 -10.93 2.29
N THR A 120 5.67 -11.22 2.43
CA THR A 120 5.00 -12.29 1.69
C THR A 120 4.86 -11.94 0.21
N MET A 121 4.51 -10.69 -0.11
CA MET A 121 4.45 -10.22 -1.51
C MET A 121 5.81 -10.35 -2.20
N LEU A 122 6.91 -9.94 -1.54
CA LEU A 122 8.27 -10.15 -2.06
C LEU A 122 8.58 -11.63 -2.31
N ALA A 123 8.25 -12.49 -1.36
CA ALA A 123 8.45 -13.94 -1.46
C ALA A 123 7.58 -14.62 -2.53
N LEU A 124 6.54 -13.95 -2.99
CA LEU A 124 5.67 -14.35 -4.10
C LEU A 124 6.07 -13.72 -5.44
N GLY A 125 7.15 -12.93 -5.48
CA GLY A 125 7.61 -12.27 -6.70
C GLY A 125 6.86 -10.99 -7.04
N TRP A 126 6.25 -10.32 -6.05
CA TRP A 126 5.58 -9.04 -6.23
C TRP A 126 6.34 -7.92 -5.53
N ARG A 127 6.77 -6.91 -6.30
CA ARG A 127 7.46 -5.74 -5.78
C ARG A 127 6.48 -4.59 -5.58
N LEU A 128 6.49 -4.01 -4.39
CA LEU A 128 5.83 -2.75 -4.10
C LEU A 128 6.44 -1.66 -4.98
N MET A 129 5.59 -0.96 -5.72
CA MET A 129 5.98 0.18 -6.54
C MET A 129 5.69 1.49 -5.84
N VAL A 130 4.54 1.56 -5.16
CA VAL A 130 4.09 2.79 -4.51
C VAL A 130 3.08 2.47 -3.41
N THR A 131 3.14 3.27 -2.36
CA THR A 131 2.09 3.45 -1.36
C THR A 131 1.42 4.78 -1.66
N ALA A 132 0.10 4.77 -1.79
CA ALA A 132 -0.60 5.93 -2.32
C ALA A 132 -1.90 6.20 -1.57
N ASP A 133 -2.01 7.43 -1.06
CA ASP A 133 -3.26 8.02 -0.59
C ASP A 133 -3.99 8.62 -1.80
N ILE A 134 -4.99 7.89 -2.31
CA ILE A 134 -5.68 8.22 -3.57
C ILE A 134 -7.17 8.49 -3.40
N SER A 135 -7.68 8.61 -2.16
CA SER A 135 -9.05 9.06 -1.97
C SER A 135 -9.16 10.23 -1.00
N ARG A 136 -10.26 10.96 -1.16
CA ARG A 136 -10.59 12.13 -0.34
C ARG A 136 -11.51 11.78 0.82
N VAL A 137 -11.77 10.49 1.03
CA VAL A 137 -12.67 10.01 2.08
C VAL A 137 -11.96 10.18 3.42
N ASN A 138 -12.68 10.72 4.41
CA ASN A 138 -12.15 10.78 5.77
C ASN A 138 -11.81 9.37 6.23
N TRP A 139 -10.68 9.20 6.92
CA TRP A 139 -10.20 7.92 7.43
C TRP A 139 -9.66 6.94 6.39
N ASP A 140 -9.44 7.41 5.16
CA ASP A 140 -8.83 6.58 4.12
C ASP A 140 -7.40 6.16 4.46
N LYS A 141 -6.95 5.08 3.84
CA LYS A 141 -5.60 4.51 3.99
C LYS A 141 -4.89 4.49 2.67
N ASP A 142 -3.58 4.29 2.76
CA ASP A 142 -2.81 4.03 1.56
C ASP A 142 -3.24 2.72 0.88
N VAL A 143 -3.31 2.77 -0.44
CA VAL A 143 -3.29 1.56 -1.27
C VAL A 143 -1.85 1.19 -1.58
N LEU A 144 -1.59 -0.12 -1.66
CA LEU A 144 -0.29 -0.66 -2.04
C LEU A 144 -0.39 -1.25 -3.45
N ILE A 145 0.42 -0.74 -4.37
CA ILE A 145 0.42 -1.18 -5.77
C ILE A 145 1.69 -1.96 -6.06
N PHE A 146 1.55 -3.14 -6.67
CA PHE A 146 2.62 -4.07 -6.92
C PHE A 146 2.72 -4.46 -8.39
N LEU A 147 3.95 -4.72 -8.83
CA LEU A 147 4.26 -5.29 -10.14
C LEU A 147 5.04 -6.60 -9.96
N PRO A 148 4.89 -7.56 -10.90
CA PRO A 148 5.62 -8.80 -10.85
C PRO A 148 7.12 -8.58 -11.08
N MET A 149 7.93 -9.36 -10.39
CA MET A 149 9.38 -9.43 -10.52
C MET A 149 9.79 -10.67 -11.30
N ALA A 150 10.93 -10.61 -11.99
CA ALA A 150 11.48 -11.73 -12.74
C ALA A 150 11.79 -12.97 -11.90
N ALA A 151 11.89 -12.83 -10.57
CA ALA A 151 12.00 -13.92 -9.63
C ALA A 151 11.45 -13.52 -8.25
N PRO A 152 11.00 -14.49 -7.43
CA PRO A 152 10.70 -14.27 -6.02
C PRO A 152 11.91 -13.80 -5.21
N PHE A 153 11.68 -12.99 -4.18
CA PHE A 153 12.72 -12.51 -3.27
C PHE A 153 12.36 -12.87 -1.82
N ARG A 154 13.14 -13.75 -1.20
CA ARG A 154 12.91 -14.18 0.18
C ARG A 154 13.90 -13.50 1.12
N THR A 155 13.36 -12.73 2.06
CA THR A 155 14.13 -12.11 3.14
C THR A 155 13.39 -12.28 4.46
N ALA A 156 14.12 -12.66 5.50
CA ALA A 156 13.61 -12.68 6.87
C ALA A 156 13.73 -11.31 7.55
N ASN A 157 14.55 -10.43 6.99
CA ASN A 157 14.94 -9.15 7.58
C ASN A 157 13.98 -8.06 7.11
N VAL A 158 12.72 -8.17 7.57
CA VAL A 158 11.66 -7.19 7.35
C VAL A 158 11.08 -6.81 8.70
N PHE A 159 11.14 -5.52 9.04
CA PHE A 159 10.64 -5.00 10.31
C PHE A 159 9.92 -3.68 10.09
N SER A 160 9.30 -3.15 11.14
CA SER A 160 8.58 -1.88 11.03
C SER A 160 8.95 -0.88 12.10
N MET A 161 8.80 0.40 11.76
CA MET A 161 8.92 1.52 12.67
C MET A 161 7.63 2.32 12.66
N SER A 162 7.22 2.83 13.82
CA SER A 162 6.04 3.70 13.91
C SER A 162 6.27 4.86 14.87
N PHE A 163 5.63 5.98 14.55
CA PHE A 163 5.68 7.22 15.31
C PHE A 163 4.35 7.41 16.00
N ASN A 164 4.34 7.43 17.33
CA ASN A 164 3.14 7.27 18.13
C ASN A 164 3.00 8.37 19.18
N ARG A 165 1.74 8.72 19.48
CA ARG A 165 1.40 9.84 20.38
C ARG A 165 2.15 11.11 19.93
N HIS A 166 2.75 11.83 20.86
CA HIS A 166 3.51 13.05 20.57
C HIS A 166 5.03 12.81 20.54
N ASP A 167 5.51 11.71 21.13
CA ASP A 167 6.91 11.55 21.51
C ASP A 167 7.43 10.08 21.54
N ARG A 168 6.64 9.10 21.10
CA ARG A 168 7.05 7.69 21.12
C ARG A 168 7.53 7.21 19.74
N LEU A 169 8.74 6.69 19.65
CA LEU A 169 9.23 5.92 18.51
C LEU A 169 9.16 4.43 18.87
N ARG A 170 8.53 3.61 18.02
CA ARG A 170 8.51 2.16 18.17
C ARG A 170 9.27 1.48 17.06
N VAL A 171 10.02 0.44 17.42
CA VAL A 171 10.73 -0.45 16.52
C VAL A 171 10.19 -1.87 16.78
N ILE A 172 9.61 -2.48 15.75
CA ILE A 172 8.81 -3.69 15.85
C ILE A 172 9.48 -4.79 15.03
N ASP A 173 9.88 -5.86 15.71
CA ASP A 173 10.53 -7.05 15.14
C ASP A 173 11.83 -6.78 14.37
N ALA A 174 12.56 -5.72 14.73
CA ALA A 174 13.87 -5.46 14.16
C ALA A 174 14.91 -6.49 14.67
N PRO A 175 15.81 -6.99 13.81
CA PRO A 175 16.94 -7.78 14.25
C PRO A 175 17.92 -6.93 15.09
N ASP A 176 18.68 -7.57 15.96
CA ASP A 176 19.56 -6.90 16.94
C ASP A 176 20.55 -5.92 16.29
N GLU A 177 21.08 -6.25 15.11
CA GLU A 177 21.98 -5.38 14.35
C GLU A 177 21.31 -4.04 13.97
N ALA A 178 20.06 -4.08 13.50
CA ALA A 178 19.32 -2.89 13.10
C ALA A 178 18.85 -2.11 14.32
N LEU A 179 18.44 -2.84 15.37
CA LEU A 179 18.04 -2.23 16.63
C LEU A 179 19.20 -1.45 17.27
N GLY A 180 20.41 -2.03 17.30
CA GLY A 180 21.61 -1.38 17.83
C GLY A 180 21.94 -0.08 17.11
N VAL A 181 21.87 -0.08 15.78
CA VAL A 181 22.07 1.14 14.97
C VAL A 181 21.01 2.21 15.26
N ILE A 182 19.73 1.82 15.36
CA ILE A 182 18.66 2.78 15.69
C ILE A 182 18.85 3.33 17.12
N ASP A 183 19.26 2.48 18.06
CA ASP A 183 19.57 2.83 19.44
C ASP A 183 20.64 3.93 19.53
N GLU A 184 21.72 3.81 18.76
CA GLU A 184 22.80 4.80 18.68
C GLU A 184 22.33 6.08 17.98
N ALA A 185 21.65 5.94 16.85
CA ALA A 185 21.15 7.07 16.07
C ALA A 185 20.19 7.95 16.88
N VAL A 186 19.28 7.34 17.65
CA VAL A 186 18.33 8.06 18.52
C VAL A 186 19.05 8.79 19.66
N ARG A 187 20.01 8.14 20.33
CA ARG A 187 20.79 8.77 21.42
C ARG A 187 21.64 9.94 20.91
N ARG A 188 22.24 9.80 19.74
CA ARG A 188 23.09 10.81 19.11
C ARG A 188 22.29 11.96 18.50
N GLY A 189 21.20 11.64 17.81
CA GLY A 189 20.47 12.58 16.95
C GLY A 189 19.37 13.38 17.64
N TRP A 190 18.91 12.96 18.81
CA TRP A 190 17.88 13.70 19.55
C TRP A 190 18.48 14.55 20.68
N ALA A 191 18.75 15.82 20.39
CA ALA A 191 19.45 16.75 21.30
C ALA A 191 18.78 16.91 22.68
N GLN A 192 17.44 16.79 22.75
CA GLN A 192 16.74 16.87 24.04
C GLN A 192 16.95 15.60 24.88
N GLY A 193 17.29 14.47 24.27
CA GLY A 193 17.57 13.19 24.91
C GLY A 193 16.35 12.26 25.02
N VAL A 194 16.64 10.99 25.31
CA VAL A 194 15.64 9.93 25.53
C VAL A 194 15.19 9.96 27.00
N GLN A 195 13.89 10.04 27.25
CA GLN A 195 13.32 9.95 28.61
C GLN A 195 13.29 8.52 29.12
N GLU A 196 12.92 7.58 28.26
CA GLU A 196 12.67 6.19 28.61
C GLU A 196 12.92 5.31 27.39
N ARG A 197 13.47 4.12 27.62
CA ARG A 197 13.52 3.03 26.64
C ARG A 197 12.90 1.80 27.30
N GLY A 198 11.89 1.21 26.67
CA GLY A 198 11.13 0.11 27.24
C GLY A 198 10.56 -0.82 26.18
N VAL A 199 9.63 -1.67 26.62
CA VAL A 199 8.91 -2.59 25.75
C VAL A 199 7.42 -2.25 25.80
N TYR A 200 6.80 -2.09 24.63
CA TYR A 200 5.38 -1.86 24.48
C TYR A 200 4.79 -2.93 23.55
N CYS A 201 3.91 -3.80 24.06
CA CYS A 201 3.27 -4.87 23.28
C CYS A 201 4.26 -5.73 22.46
N GLY A 202 5.46 -5.98 23.01
CA GLY A 202 6.52 -6.75 22.35
C GLY A 202 7.40 -5.95 21.37
N ALA A 203 7.19 -4.65 21.23
CA ALA A 203 8.06 -3.75 20.46
C ALA A 203 8.99 -2.95 21.37
N VAL A 204 10.17 -2.59 20.87
CA VAL A 204 11.04 -1.63 21.57
C VAL A 204 10.45 -0.24 21.40
N GLU A 205 10.26 0.48 22.49
CA GLU A 205 9.72 1.85 22.49
C GLU A 205 10.73 2.82 23.11
N TYR A 206 10.95 3.94 22.42
CA TYR A 206 11.69 5.09 22.90
C TYR A 206 10.73 6.23 23.21
N LYS A 207 10.76 6.73 24.44
CA LYS A 207 10.13 8.00 24.82
C LYS A 207 11.12 9.12 24.63
N LEU A 208 10.86 10.02 23.70
CA LEU A 208 11.71 11.17 23.46
C LEU A 208 11.31 12.33 24.37
N ARG A 209 12.26 13.15 24.82
CA ARG A 209 11.93 14.44 25.47
C ARG A 209 11.30 15.37 24.42
N GLY A 210 10.29 16.14 24.84
CA GLY A 210 9.57 17.07 23.94
C GLY A 210 8.41 16.39 23.21
N ASN A 211 7.99 16.97 22.08
CA ASN A 211 6.88 16.47 21.27
C ASN A 211 7.27 16.35 19.78
N PRO A 212 8.29 15.54 19.42
CA PRO A 212 8.87 15.50 18.07
C PRO A 212 7.86 15.23 16.93
N TRP A 213 6.76 14.56 17.25
CA TRP A 213 5.72 14.21 16.27
C TRP A 213 4.61 15.26 16.17
N PHE A 214 4.59 16.21 17.09
CA PHE A 214 3.53 17.20 17.26
C PHE A 214 4.13 18.59 17.47
N THR A 215 4.84 19.08 16.46
CA THR A 215 5.52 20.37 16.53
C THR A 215 4.86 21.39 15.59
N GLN A 216 4.24 22.42 16.15
CA GLN A 216 3.83 23.63 15.42
C GLN A 216 4.98 24.64 15.29
N PHE A 217 6.15 24.38 15.91
CA PHE A 217 7.32 25.26 15.94
C PHE A 217 8.53 24.66 15.19
N THR A 218 9.40 25.54 14.71
CA THR A 218 10.38 25.23 13.64
C THR A 218 11.57 24.38 14.07
N PHE A 219 12.10 24.53 15.29
CA PHE A 219 13.38 23.93 15.67
C PHE A 219 13.30 22.42 15.98
N GLU A 220 12.31 21.99 16.77
CA GLU A 220 12.09 20.56 17.05
C GLU A 220 11.71 19.79 15.77
N PHE A 221 10.97 20.44 14.87
CA PHE A 221 10.56 19.86 13.59
C PHE A 221 11.76 19.54 12.68
N MET A 222 12.72 20.47 12.55
CA MET A 222 13.94 20.22 11.78
C MET A 222 14.84 19.18 12.44
N SER A 223 14.96 19.23 13.76
CA SER A 223 15.75 18.23 14.52
C SER A 223 15.19 16.82 14.33
N MET A 224 13.87 16.69 14.30
CA MET A 224 13.20 15.40 14.05
C MET A 224 13.50 14.89 12.64
N ARG A 225 13.39 15.75 11.62
CA ARG A 225 13.72 15.39 10.23
C ARG A 225 15.17 14.94 10.08
N LEU A 226 16.10 15.63 10.74
CA LEU A 226 17.51 15.25 10.74
C LEU A 226 17.75 13.93 11.48
N LEU A 227 17.09 13.70 12.62
CA LEU A 227 17.14 12.41 13.31
C LEU A 227 16.65 11.28 12.41
N MET A 228 15.51 11.47 11.74
CA MET A 228 14.95 10.47 10.81
C MET A 228 15.89 10.21 9.63
N ALA A 229 16.45 11.27 9.03
CA ALA A 229 17.44 11.14 7.97
C ALA A 229 18.69 10.39 8.42
N GLY A 230 19.17 10.66 9.65
CA GLY A 230 20.29 9.95 10.27
C GLY A 230 20.01 8.46 10.46
N ILE A 231 18.84 8.10 11.00
CA ILE A 231 18.43 6.69 11.15
C ILE A 231 18.40 5.99 9.80
N VAL A 232 17.84 6.62 8.76
CA VAL A 232 17.81 6.04 7.41
C VAL A 232 19.22 5.86 6.86
N ALA A 233 20.10 6.84 7.03
CA ALA A 233 21.49 6.76 6.56
C ALA A 233 22.27 5.64 7.28
N ASP A 234 22.12 5.52 8.61
CA ASP A 234 22.82 4.50 9.38
C ASP A 234 22.28 3.09 9.06
N LEU A 235 20.96 2.93 8.90
CA LEU A 235 20.36 1.67 8.44
C LEU A 235 20.85 1.31 7.03
N HIS A 236 20.95 2.29 6.13
CA HIS A 236 21.45 2.05 4.78
C HIS A 236 22.91 1.59 4.78
N ALA A 237 23.74 2.08 5.71
CA ALA A 237 25.12 1.64 5.86
C ALA A 237 25.27 0.15 6.20
N ILE A 238 24.24 -0.46 6.81
CA ILE A 238 24.18 -1.90 7.13
C ILE A 238 23.22 -2.68 6.21
N GLY A 239 22.86 -2.10 5.06
CA GLY A 239 22.11 -2.76 3.99
C GLY A 239 20.58 -2.73 4.16
N TYR A 240 20.04 -1.92 5.07
CA TYR A 240 18.60 -1.76 5.26
C TYR A 240 18.08 -0.48 4.60
N SER A 241 16.93 -0.57 3.96
CA SER A 241 16.28 0.58 3.32
C SER A 241 14.81 0.68 3.74
N VAL A 242 14.30 1.91 3.84
CA VAL A 242 12.85 2.14 3.97
C VAL A 242 12.20 1.69 2.68
N TYR A 243 11.48 0.58 2.75
CA TYR A 243 10.82 -0.05 1.59
C TYR A 243 9.43 0.53 1.35
N ALA A 244 8.73 0.92 2.43
CA ALA A 244 7.40 1.49 2.37
C ALA A 244 7.21 2.53 3.47
N SER A 245 6.49 3.61 3.15
CA SER A 245 5.89 4.55 4.11
C SER A 245 4.38 4.42 3.94
N VAL A 246 3.68 3.93 4.95
CA VAL A 246 2.27 3.52 4.82
C VAL A 246 1.42 4.14 5.92
N ASP A 247 0.38 4.87 5.54
CA ASP A 247 -0.71 5.21 6.44
C ASP A 247 -1.64 4.00 6.62
N VAL A 248 -1.46 3.30 7.75
CA VAL A 248 -2.21 2.08 8.13
C VAL A 248 -3.37 2.40 9.07
N SER A 249 -3.35 3.52 9.79
CA SER A 249 -4.21 3.73 10.97
C SER A 249 -5.04 4.99 10.89
N SER A 250 -6.36 4.85 11.05
CA SER A 250 -7.25 5.99 11.28
C SER A 250 -7.06 6.46 12.71
N ILE A 251 -6.60 7.68 12.91
CA ILE A 251 -6.46 8.28 14.25
C ILE A 251 -7.52 9.37 14.38
N SER A 252 -8.39 9.31 15.38
CA SER A 252 -9.55 10.21 15.58
C SER A 252 -9.31 11.72 15.42
N ASP A 253 -8.05 12.15 15.48
CA ASP A 253 -7.66 13.56 15.55
C ASP A 253 -6.99 14.07 14.25
N GLY A 254 -6.92 13.26 13.19
CA GLY A 254 -6.39 13.67 11.88
C GLY A 254 -5.66 12.57 11.10
N LYS A 255 -4.87 12.96 10.09
CA LYS A 255 -4.01 12.03 9.35
C LYS A 255 -2.90 11.51 10.28
N GLY A 256 -2.79 10.19 10.40
CA GLY A 256 -1.74 9.56 11.19
C GLY A 256 -0.37 9.78 10.54
N ILE A 257 0.69 9.65 11.34
CA ILE A 257 2.04 9.58 10.78
C ILE A 257 2.23 8.17 10.21
N ASP A 258 2.72 8.11 8.97
CA ASP A 258 3.01 6.86 8.29
C ASP A 258 3.87 5.93 9.14
N SER A 259 3.58 4.64 9.06
CA SER A 259 4.46 3.59 9.58
C SER A 259 5.43 3.17 8.48
N TRP A 260 6.69 2.99 8.83
CA TRP A 260 7.71 2.56 7.89
C TRP A 260 7.88 1.05 7.94
N VAL A 261 8.03 0.43 6.78
CA VAL A 261 8.54 -0.95 6.66
C VAL A 261 9.95 -0.89 6.10
N ILE A 262 10.87 -1.53 6.81
CA ILE A 262 12.29 -1.55 6.50
C ILE A 262 12.63 -2.96 6.03
N VAL A 263 13.39 -3.05 4.94
CA VAL A 263 13.79 -4.32 4.32
C VAL A 263 15.30 -4.29 4.07
N LYS A 264 15.97 -5.41 4.35
CA LYS A 264 17.39 -5.60 3.99
C LYS A 264 17.55 -5.94 2.50
N ASP A 265 18.60 -5.40 1.88
CA ASP A 265 19.03 -5.71 0.51
C ASP A 265 18.00 -5.34 -0.58
N VAL A 266 17.28 -4.22 -0.41
CA VAL A 266 16.29 -3.72 -1.40
C VAL A 266 16.93 -3.42 -2.76
N ASP A 267 18.21 -3.07 -2.79
CA ASP A 267 19.03 -2.88 -3.99
C ASP A 267 19.27 -4.19 -4.77
N LYS A 268 19.16 -5.34 -4.11
CA LYS A 268 19.31 -6.68 -4.71
C LYS A 268 17.98 -7.29 -5.16
N LEU A 269 16.88 -6.53 -5.11
CA LEU A 269 15.59 -7.01 -5.60
C LEU A 269 15.68 -7.34 -7.10
N PRO A 270 15.09 -8.47 -7.54
CA PRO A 270 15.01 -8.79 -8.95
C PRO A 270 14.31 -7.65 -9.74
N PRO A 271 14.63 -7.49 -11.03
CA PRO A 271 13.99 -6.49 -11.86
C PRO A 271 12.49 -6.79 -12.00
N ILE A 272 11.70 -5.74 -12.23
CA ILE A 272 10.31 -5.88 -12.65
C ILE A 272 10.28 -6.66 -13.97
N GLU A 273 9.34 -7.60 -14.10
CA GLU A 273 9.18 -8.35 -15.35
C GLU A 273 8.93 -7.39 -16.52
N PRO A 274 9.62 -7.56 -17.67
CA PRO A 274 9.37 -6.75 -18.84
C PRO A 274 7.90 -6.90 -19.27
N MET A 275 7.14 -5.82 -19.14
CA MET A 275 5.75 -5.85 -19.56
C MET A 275 5.70 -5.65 -21.08
N GLY A 276 5.31 -6.70 -21.81
CA GLY A 276 5.04 -6.64 -23.25
C GLY A 276 4.01 -5.55 -23.61
N PRO A 277 3.76 -5.30 -24.91
CA PRO A 277 2.68 -4.42 -25.32
C PRO A 277 1.35 -4.93 -24.71
N PRO A 278 0.42 -4.03 -24.35
CA PRO A 278 -0.86 -4.43 -23.80
C PRO A 278 -1.51 -5.44 -24.75
N SER A 279 -1.95 -6.59 -24.21
CA SER A 279 -2.68 -7.57 -25.02
C SER A 279 -3.91 -6.87 -25.63
N PRO A 280 -4.20 -7.06 -26.94
CA PRO A 280 -5.42 -6.55 -27.51
C PRO A 280 -6.60 -7.12 -26.71
N VAL A 281 -7.52 -6.24 -26.30
CA VAL A 281 -8.73 -6.63 -25.56
C VAL A 281 -9.43 -7.71 -26.38
N ALA A 282 -9.48 -8.93 -25.87
CA ALA A 282 -10.19 -10.02 -26.54
C ALA A 282 -11.67 -9.62 -26.63
N SER A 283 -12.17 -9.40 -27.85
CA SER A 283 -13.60 -9.20 -28.07
C SER A 283 -14.36 -10.45 -27.60
N PRO A 284 -15.44 -10.30 -26.83
CA PRO A 284 -16.18 -11.45 -26.28
C PRO A 284 -16.94 -12.31 -27.32
N ASN A 285 -16.80 -12.04 -28.62
CA ASN A 285 -17.61 -12.66 -29.68
C ASN A 285 -16.93 -13.78 -30.48
N ALA A 286 -15.99 -14.53 -29.89
CA ALA A 286 -15.38 -15.69 -30.58
C ALA A 286 -15.92 -17.06 -30.17
N ALA A 287 -16.86 -17.14 -29.22
CA ALA A 287 -17.35 -18.41 -28.68
C ALA A 287 -18.88 -18.53 -28.64
N MET A 288 -19.57 -18.20 -29.74
CA MET A 288 -20.95 -18.67 -29.99
C MET A 288 -21.28 -18.50 -31.48
N PHE A 289 -20.83 -19.41 -32.34
CA PHE A 289 -21.55 -19.82 -33.56
C PHE A 289 -20.84 -21.06 -34.12
N GLY A 290 -21.16 -22.21 -33.53
CA GLY A 290 -20.68 -23.51 -33.99
C GLY A 290 -21.61 -24.60 -33.49
N GLY A 291 -22.66 -24.90 -34.26
CA GLY A 291 -23.44 -26.12 -34.12
C GLY A 291 -24.95 -25.93 -34.16
N GLY A 292 -25.60 -26.49 -35.19
CA GLY A 292 -27.00 -26.87 -35.11
C GLY A 292 -27.89 -26.48 -36.29
N ALA A 293 -27.54 -26.85 -37.52
CA ALA A 293 -28.53 -26.99 -38.59
C ALA A 293 -29.04 -28.44 -38.65
N GLY A 294 -30.25 -28.65 -38.15
CA GLY A 294 -31.10 -29.81 -38.40
C GLY A 294 -32.52 -29.31 -38.15
N GLY A 295 -33.39 -29.13 -39.16
CA GLY A 295 -33.84 -30.14 -40.09
C GLY A 295 -35.19 -30.62 -39.59
N ASN A 296 -36.28 -29.96 -40.02
CA ASN A 296 -37.62 -30.53 -39.85
C ASN A 296 -38.54 -30.07 -41.00
N ALA A 297 -38.89 -31.02 -41.85
CA ALA A 297 -40.00 -30.96 -42.78
C ALA A 297 -40.93 -32.10 -42.39
N GLY A 298 -42.16 -31.74 -42.03
CA GLY A 298 -43.27 -32.61 -41.66
C GLY A 298 -44.51 -31.73 -41.50
#